data_AF-A0A2P6JKT8-F1
#
_entry.id   AF-A0A2P6JKT8-F1
#
_cell.length_a   1.000
_cell.length_b   1.000
_cell.length_c   1.000
_cell.angle_alpha   90.00
_cell.angle_beta   90.00
_cell.angle_gamma   90.00
#
_symmetry.space_group_name_H-M   'P 1'
#
loop_
_entity.id
_entity.type
_entity.pdbx_description
1 polymer ?
#
loop_
_entity_poly.entity_id
_entity_poly.type
_entity_poly.pdbx_seq_one_letter_code
_entity_poly.pdbx_strand_id
1 'polypeptide(L)'
;MKYLLLLLFLVFAAQAHADAQQAQNLHELRSEGYRAATFLLIDNNLFERVREPGNREAYNAALANMEKLLRLLDNPSALRTTYNEFVSLIRELENQTQEEAHYHLATVNRIMMAHAELDKAAAAQYSPLAGEIGENLHALHQQSLETSQILLLYQNSMFSSIGVYFIETGESVFQAMDASIIQRSATLKSLLPDMSATLNDLDKQYSFIQPRLLNHRSDWVPTIAAFYLLRNTETLNDLAREQVRQSKAS
;
A
#
# COMPACT_ATOMS: atom_id res chain seq x y z
N MET A 1 36.77 1.50 -29.79
CA MET A 1 35.54 0.66 -29.79
C MET A 1 35.27 -0.02 -28.45
N LYS A 2 36.20 -0.79 -27.86
CA LYS A 2 35.99 -1.44 -26.54
C LYS A 2 35.60 -0.49 -25.39
N TYR A 3 36.27 0.66 -25.27
CA TYR A 3 35.97 1.65 -24.22
C TYR A 3 34.62 2.36 -24.40
N LEU A 4 34.18 2.54 -25.65
CA LEU A 4 32.88 3.16 -25.96
C LEU A 4 31.72 2.21 -25.58
N LEU A 5 31.88 0.90 -25.87
CA LEU A 5 30.93 -0.12 -25.47
C LEU A 5 30.84 -0.22 -23.93
N LEU A 6 31.97 -0.18 -23.24
CA LEU A 6 32.01 -0.25 -21.78
C LEU A 6 31.31 0.95 -21.12
N LEU A 7 31.49 2.16 -21.68
CA LEU A 7 30.78 3.37 -21.25
C LEU A 7 29.28 3.28 -21.49
N LEU A 8 28.84 2.74 -22.63
CA LEU A 8 27.42 2.54 -22.91
C LEU A 8 26.78 1.57 -21.91
N PHE A 9 27.43 0.43 -21.62
CA PHE A 9 26.92 -0.53 -20.62
C PHE A 9 26.81 0.07 -19.22
N LEU A 10 27.77 0.90 -18.80
CA LEU A 10 27.72 1.59 -17.51
C LEU A 10 26.55 2.59 -17.42
N VAL A 11 26.26 3.31 -18.51
CA VAL A 11 25.12 4.25 -18.56
C VAL A 11 23.78 3.50 -18.47
N PHE A 12 23.62 2.40 -19.21
CA PHE A 12 22.39 1.60 -19.15
C PHE A 12 22.18 0.95 -17.78
N ALA A 13 23.24 0.44 -17.14
CA ALA A 13 23.15 -0.13 -15.79
C ALA A 13 22.76 0.92 -14.74
N ALA A 14 23.33 2.13 -14.83
CA ALA A 14 22.98 3.23 -13.94
C ALA A 14 21.52 3.68 -14.10
N GLN A 15 21.02 3.73 -15.33
CA GLN A 15 19.64 4.09 -15.62
C GLN A 15 18.65 3.03 -15.11
N ALA A 16 18.89 1.74 -15.37
CA ALA A 16 18.04 0.66 -14.89
C ALA A 16 17.94 0.64 -13.34
N HIS A 17 19.04 0.93 -12.65
CA HIS A 17 19.02 1.05 -11.20
C HIS A 17 18.23 2.28 -10.72
N ALA A 18 18.36 3.42 -11.41
CA ALA A 18 17.59 4.62 -11.10
C ALA A 18 16.09 4.39 -11.28
N ASP A 19 15.68 3.74 -12.38
CA ASP A 19 14.28 3.40 -12.66
C ASP A 19 13.72 2.44 -11.60
N ALA A 20 14.50 1.43 -11.19
CA ALA A 20 14.12 0.52 -10.10
C ALA A 20 13.96 1.23 -8.75
N GLN A 21 14.87 2.15 -8.40
CA GLN A 21 14.77 2.93 -7.17
C GLN A 21 13.58 3.90 -7.20
N GLN A 22 13.31 4.51 -8.34
CA GLN A 22 12.15 5.39 -8.51
C GLN A 22 10.84 4.61 -8.40
N ALA A 23 10.76 3.43 -9.04
CA ALA A 23 9.61 2.53 -8.94
C ALA A 23 9.37 2.08 -7.50
N GLN A 24 10.43 1.75 -6.76
CA GLN A 24 10.37 1.41 -5.33
C GLN A 24 9.81 2.56 -4.50
N ASN A 25 10.31 3.78 -4.70
CA ASN A 25 9.85 4.95 -3.94
C ASN A 25 8.36 5.25 -4.23
N LEU A 26 7.91 5.11 -5.47
CA LEU A 26 6.50 5.25 -5.85
C LEU A 26 5.63 4.14 -5.23
N HIS A 27 6.10 2.90 -5.25
CA HIS A 27 5.40 1.77 -4.62
C HIS A 27 5.26 1.96 -3.10
N GLU A 28 6.33 2.36 -2.41
CA GLU A 28 6.29 2.66 -0.98
C GLU A 28 5.36 3.82 -0.66
N LEU A 29 5.32 4.86 -1.52
CA LEU A 29 4.40 5.99 -1.33
C LEU A 29 2.94 5.51 -1.34
N ARG A 30 2.61 4.61 -2.27
CA ARG A 30 1.28 3.99 -2.35
C ARG A 30 0.98 3.14 -1.13
N SER A 31 1.91 2.26 -0.77
CA SER A 31 1.78 1.35 0.39
C SER A 31 1.57 2.13 1.70
N GLU A 32 2.33 3.21 1.93
CA GLU A 32 2.15 4.09 3.08
C GLU A 32 0.82 4.86 3.02
N GLY A 33 0.35 5.24 1.83
CA GLY A 33 -0.99 5.81 1.64
C GLY A 33 -2.10 4.86 2.09
N TYR A 34 -2.03 3.58 1.71
CA TYR A 34 -2.96 2.56 2.20
C TYR A 34 -2.85 2.36 3.70
N ARG A 35 -1.64 2.30 4.26
CA ARG A 35 -1.43 2.20 5.71
C ARG A 35 -2.08 3.37 6.46
N ALA A 36 -1.88 4.60 5.99
CA ALA A 36 -2.49 5.78 6.57
C ALA A 36 -4.03 5.70 6.53
N ALA A 37 -4.60 5.35 5.36
CA ALA A 37 -6.04 5.20 5.20
C ALA A 37 -6.62 4.09 6.09
N THR A 38 -5.95 2.94 6.19
CA THR A 38 -6.36 1.80 7.05
C THR A 38 -6.43 2.23 8.51
N PHE A 39 -5.35 2.79 9.06
CA PHE A 39 -5.33 3.19 10.48
C PHE A 39 -6.26 4.36 10.78
N LEU A 40 -6.49 5.25 9.81
CA LEU A 40 -7.48 6.31 9.94
C LEU A 40 -8.90 5.74 10.07
N LEU A 41 -9.26 4.73 9.25
CA LEU A 41 -10.55 4.05 9.38
C LEU A 41 -10.70 3.37 10.73
N ILE A 42 -9.65 2.67 11.21
CA ILE A 42 -9.67 2.01 12.52
C ILE A 42 -9.81 3.05 13.65
N ASP A 43 -9.07 4.17 13.64
CA ASP A 43 -9.17 5.23 14.66
C ASP A 43 -10.57 5.90 14.70
N ASN A 44 -11.30 5.86 13.59
CA ASN A 44 -12.63 6.44 13.46
C ASN A 44 -13.75 5.39 13.40
N ASN A 45 -13.43 4.15 13.75
CA ASN A 45 -14.40 3.08 13.86
C ASN A 45 -15.32 3.29 15.06
N LEU A 46 -16.56 3.68 14.80
CA LEU A 46 -17.58 3.90 15.83
C LEU A 46 -18.06 2.61 16.51
N PHE A 47 -17.75 1.44 15.96
CA PHE A 47 -18.12 0.14 16.53
C PHE A 47 -17.13 -0.33 17.60
N GLU A 48 -15.91 0.22 17.63
CA GLU A 48 -14.95 -0.03 18.70
C GLU A 48 -15.20 0.92 19.87
N ARG A 49 -15.42 0.33 21.06
CA ARG A 49 -15.74 1.09 22.29
C ARG A 49 -14.55 1.85 22.86
N VAL A 50 -13.33 1.48 22.47
CA VAL A 50 -12.08 2.06 22.97
C VAL A 50 -11.24 2.46 21.76
N ARG A 51 -10.96 3.76 21.62
CA ARG A 51 -9.97 4.22 20.66
C ARG A 51 -8.59 3.88 21.18
N GLU A 52 -7.83 3.09 20.42
CA GLU A 52 -6.44 2.82 20.72
C GLU A 52 -5.55 3.98 20.22
N PRO A 53 -4.82 4.70 21.11
CA PRO A 53 -3.98 5.82 20.70
C PRO A 53 -2.94 5.46 19.61
N GLY A 54 -2.51 4.18 19.59
CA GLY A 54 -1.56 3.67 18.61
C GLY A 54 -2.02 3.78 17.15
N ASN A 55 -3.32 3.79 16.88
CA ASN A 55 -3.82 3.94 15.50
C ASN A 55 -3.51 5.34 14.95
N ARG A 56 -3.67 6.38 15.77
CA ARG A 56 -3.35 7.76 15.41
C ARG A 56 -1.87 7.97 15.19
N GLU A 57 -1.05 7.38 16.05
CA GLU A 57 0.41 7.39 15.88
C GLU A 57 0.80 6.68 14.56
N ALA A 58 0.17 5.54 14.26
CA ALA A 58 0.47 4.75 13.08
C ALA A 58 0.15 5.46 11.76
N TYR A 59 -1.02 6.10 11.61
CA TYR A 59 -1.29 6.86 10.39
C TYR A 59 -0.45 8.13 10.29
N ASN A 60 -0.14 8.82 11.40
CA ASN A 60 0.75 9.99 11.37
C ASN A 60 2.18 9.60 10.98
N ALA A 61 2.67 8.45 11.44
CA ALA A 61 3.95 7.90 11.01
C ALA A 61 3.96 7.59 9.50
N ALA A 62 2.89 6.99 8.98
CA ALA A 62 2.72 6.73 7.55
C ALA A 62 2.74 8.03 6.73
N LEU A 63 1.99 9.05 7.14
CA LEU A 63 2.00 10.38 6.50
C LEU A 63 3.39 11.02 6.48
N ALA A 64 4.16 10.87 7.57
CA ALA A 64 5.53 11.36 7.64
C ALA A 64 6.50 10.60 6.71
N ASN A 65 6.28 9.30 6.51
CA ASN A 65 7.04 8.50 5.54
C ASN A 65 6.68 8.88 4.10
N MET A 66 5.40 9.09 3.79
CA MET A 66 4.96 9.60 2.49
C MET A 66 5.64 10.94 2.15
N GLU A 67 5.71 11.87 3.11
CA GLU A 67 6.38 13.16 2.92
C GLU A 67 7.89 13.01 2.65
N LYS A 68 8.56 12.02 3.27
CA LYS A 68 9.96 11.69 2.94
C LYS A 68 10.07 11.15 1.52
N LEU A 69 9.18 10.24 1.11
CA LEU A 69 9.17 9.62 -0.21
C LEU A 69 8.90 10.65 -1.32
N LEU A 70 7.99 11.61 -1.09
CA LEU A 70 7.75 12.72 -2.01
C LEU A 70 9.02 13.55 -2.26
N ARG A 71 9.82 13.81 -1.22
CA ARG A 71 11.12 14.49 -1.39
C ARG A 71 12.12 13.66 -2.19
N LEU A 72 12.15 12.34 -1.99
CA LEU A 72 13.01 11.43 -2.77
C LEU A 72 12.58 11.36 -4.25
N LEU A 73 11.31 11.64 -4.53
CA LEU A 73 10.76 11.72 -5.89
C LEU A 73 10.86 13.13 -6.51
N ASP A 74 11.53 14.08 -5.85
CA ASP A 74 11.65 15.49 -6.26
C ASP A 74 10.31 16.25 -6.29
N ASN A 75 9.38 15.90 -5.39
CA ASN A 75 8.10 16.56 -5.16
C ASN A 75 7.28 16.83 -6.45
N PRO A 76 6.97 15.81 -7.26
CA PRO A 76 6.23 16.02 -8.50
C PRO A 76 4.86 16.61 -8.18
N SER A 77 4.50 17.69 -8.89
CA SER A 77 3.32 18.52 -8.57
C SER A 77 2.02 17.71 -8.49
N ALA A 78 1.87 16.71 -9.37
CA ALA A 78 0.71 15.81 -9.39
C ALA A 78 0.56 15.00 -8.09
N LEU A 79 1.66 14.51 -7.51
CA LEU A 79 1.61 13.78 -6.22
C LEU A 79 1.54 14.73 -5.04
N ARG A 80 2.26 15.86 -5.10
CA ARG A 80 2.28 16.82 -4.00
C ARG A 80 0.89 17.43 -3.77
N THR A 81 0.16 17.71 -4.84
CA THR A 81 -1.18 18.29 -4.76
C THR A 81 -2.17 17.33 -4.11
N THR A 82 -2.24 16.08 -4.58
CA THR A 82 -3.14 15.06 -4.03
C THR A 82 -2.75 14.66 -2.60
N TYR A 83 -1.46 14.62 -2.28
CA TYR A 83 -0.98 14.42 -0.91
C TYR A 83 -1.40 15.56 0.03
N ASN A 84 -1.22 16.81 -0.37
CA ASN A 84 -1.62 17.96 0.46
C ASN A 84 -3.12 17.95 0.72
N GLU A 85 -3.95 17.63 -0.27
CA GLU A 85 -5.40 17.49 -0.11
C GLU A 85 -5.74 16.40 0.91
N PHE A 86 -5.17 15.20 0.72
CA PHE A 86 -5.35 14.06 1.62
C PHE A 86 -4.98 14.41 3.08
N VAL A 87 -3.83 15.05 3.29
CA VAL A 87 -3.40 15.49 4.63
C VAL A 87 -4.33 16.57 5.18
N SER A 88 -4.74 17.55 4.37
CA SER A 88 -5.59 18.65 4.85
C SER A 88 -6.93 18.14 5.38
N LEU A 89 -7.54 17.16 4.70
CA LEU A 89 -8.80 16.55 5.11
C LEU A 89 -8.63 15.74 6.41
N ILE A 90 -7.50 15.07 6.60
CA ILE A 90 -7.18 14.40 7.87
C ILE A 90 -7.06 15.44 8.99
N ARG A 91 -6.38 16.57 8.76
CA ARG A 91 -6.30 17.64 9.75
C ARG A 91 -7.65 18.32 10.01
N GLU A 92 -8.52 18.41 9.00
CA GLU A 92 -9.90 18.86 9.15
C GLU A 92 -10.64 17.93 10.13
N LEU A 93 -10.57 16.61 9.94
CA LEU A 93 -11.18 15.61 10.83
C LEU A 93 -10.62 15.68 12.26
N GLU A 94 -9.31 15.80 12.43
CA GLU A 94 -8.68 15.87 13.76
C GLU A 94 -9.08 17.12 14.56
N ASN A 95 -9.44 18.21 13.88
CA ASN A 95 -9.86 19.47 14.50
C ASN A 95 -11.38 19.51 14.78
N GLN A 96 -12.15 18.53 14.33
CA GLN A 96 -13.58 18.45 14.62
C GLN A 96 -13.83 18.19 16.11
N THR A 97 -14.76 18.96 16.67
CA THR A 97 -15.23 18.82 18.04
C THR A 97 -16.16 17.61 18.18
N GLN A 98 -16.40 17.15 19.41
CA GLN A 98 -17.35 16.05 19.64
C GLN A 98 -18.79 16.39 19.19
N GLU A 99 -19.17 17.67 19.16
CA GLU A 99 -20.48 18.12 18.67
C GLU A 99 -20.60 17.98 17.14
N GLU A 100 -19.47 17.96 16.43
CA GLU A 100 -19.38 17.77 14.98
C GLU A 100 -19.27 16.28 14.58
N ALA A 101 -19.44 15.35 15.54
CA ALA A 101 -19.34 13.90 15.33
C ALA A 101 -20.22 13.37 14.18
N HIS A 102 -21.35 14.01 13.91
CA HIS A 102 -22.23 13.67 12.79
C HIS A 102 -21.58 13.90 11.41
N TYR A 103 -20.61 14.80 11.31
CA TYR A 103 -19.86 15.07 10.08
C TYR A 103 -18.62 14.20 9.90
N HIS A 104 -18.18 13.49 10.96
CA HIS A 104 -16.96 12.68 10.93
C HIS A 104 -16.97 11.69 9.76
N LEU A 105 -18.06 10.95 9.54
CA LEU A 105 -18.15 9.96 8.46
C LEU A 105 -18.12 10.60 7.07
N ALA A 106 -18.71 11.79 6.91
CA ALA A 106 -18.66 12.52 5.64
C ALA A 106 -17.23 13.00 5.34
N THR A 107 -16.51 13.49 6.37
CA THR A 107 -15.10 13.86 6.24
C THR A 107 -14.23 12.63 5.98
N VAL A 108 -14.43 11.52 6.68
CA VAL A 108 -13.73 10.25 6.40
C VAL A 108 -13.97 9.80 4.96
N ASN A 109 -15.20 9.92 4.44
CA ASN A 109 -15.50 9.58 3.06
C ASN A 109 -14.71 10.46 2.06
N ARG A 110 -14.64 11.77 2.29
CA ARG A 110 -13.79 12.69 1.50
C ARG A 110 -12.30 12.31 1.59
N ILE A 111 -11.83 11.89 2.76
CA ILE A 111 -10.45 11.42 2.94
C ILE A 111 -10.18 10.16 2.09
N MET A 112 -11.12 9.21 2.04
CA MET A 112 -10.99 8.02 1.19
C MET A 112 -10.98 8.35 -0.31
N MET A 113 -11.75 9.35 -0.74
CA MET A 113 -11.68 9.85 -2.12
C MET A 113 -10.30 10.47 -2.41
N ALA A 114 -9.79 11.32 -1.51
CA ALA A 114 -8.48 11.95 -1.69
C ALA A 114 -7.32 10.93 -1.68
N HIS A 115 -7.40 9.90 -0.83
CA HIS A 115 -6.48 8.77 -0.85
C HIS A 115 -6.49 8.06 -2.20
N ALA A 116 -7.66 7.77 -2.77
CA ALA A 116 -7.78 7.12 -4.07
C ALA A 116 -7.20 7.96 -5.21
N GLU A 117 -7.42 9.27 -5.21
CA GLU A 117 -6.82 10.18 -6.21
C GLU A 117 -5.29 10.25 -6.08
N LEU A 118 -4.76 10.23 -4.85
CA LEU A 118 -3.32 10.13 -4.62
C LEU A 118 -2.76 8.80 -5.12
N ASP A 119 -3.40 7.66 -4.80
CA ASP A 119 -2.97 6.35 -5.28
C ASP A 119 -2.98 6.28 -6.81
N LYS A 120 -4.03 6.81 -7.45
CA LYS A 120 -4.15 6.90 -8.91
C LYS A 120 -3.04 7.75 -9.52
N ALA A 121 -2.72 8.91 -8.91
CA ALA A 121 -1.63 9.76 -9.37
C ALA A 121 -0.27 9.05 -9.26
N ALA A 122 -0.02 8.34 -8.16
CA ALA A 122 1.20 7.55 -7.96
C ALA A 122 1.26 6.36 -8.93
N ALA A 123 0.14 5.67 -9.16
CA ALA A 123 0.03 4.58 -10.13
C ALA A 123 0.33 5.05 -11.56
N ALA A 124 -0.13 6.25 -11.94
CA ALA A 124 0.15 6.82 -13.26
C ALA A 124 1.65 7.07 -13.47
N GLN A 125 2.39 7.46 -12.43
CA GLN A 125 3.85 7.63 -12.50
C GLN A 125 4.60 6.30 -12.40
N TYR A 126 4.05 5.31 -11.71
CA TYR A 126 4.63 3.98 -11.60
C TYR A 126 4.52 3.16 -12.90
N SER A 127 3.38 3.27 -13.59
CA SER A 127 3.05 2.52 -14.81
C SER A 127 4.17 2.47 -15.87
N PRO A 128 4.79 3.59 -16.28
CA PRO A 128 5.89 3.55 -17.27
C PRO A 128 7.14 2.82 -16.75
N LEU A 129 7.38 2.79 -15.44
CA LEU A 129 8.52 2.09 -14.84
C LEU A 129 8.27 0.59 -14.69
N ALA A 130 7.02 0.16 -14.62
CA ALA A 130 6.65 -1.23 -14.42
C ALA A 130 7.19 -2.17 -15.53
N GLY A 131 7.34 -1.65 -16.76
CA GLY A 131 7.93 -2.38 -17.88
C GLY A 131 9.47 -2.38 -17.91
N GLU A 132 10.10 -1.51 -17.12
CA GLU A 132 11.56 -1.32 -17.10
C GLU A 132 12.21 -2.02 -15.89
N ILE A 133 11.44 -2.29 -14.83
CA ILE A 133 11.92 -3.00 -13.65
C ILE A 133 11.90 -4.53 -13.84
N GLY A 134 12.78 -5.22 -13.11
CA GLY A 134 12.82 -6.69 -13.11
C GLY A 134 11.52 -7.32 -12.60
N GLU A 135 11.17 -8.48 -13.17
CA GLU A 135 9.93 -9.22 -12.86
C GLU A 135 9.78 -9.51 -11.37
N ASN A 136 10.87 -9.84 -10.67
CA ASN A 136 10.88 -10.08 -9.23
C ASN A 136 10.40 -8.86 -8.44
N LEU A 137 10.92 -7.68 -8.76
CA LEU A 137 10.57 -6.44 -8.09
C LEU A 137 9.11 -6.07 -8.38
N HIS A 138 8.71 -6.19 -9.63
CA HIS A 138 7.32 -5.93 -10.04
C HIS A 138 6.33 -6.85 -9.31
N ALA A 139 6.62 -8.16 -9.22
CA ALA A 139 5.77 -9.12 -8.53
C ALA A 139 5.64 -8.83 -7.02
N LEU A 140 6.73 -8.42 -6.37
CA LEU A 140 6.73 -8.02 -4.95
C LEU A 140 5.87 -6.77 -4.73
N HIS A 141 6.02 -5.75 -5.58
CA HIS A 141 5.19 -4.55 -5.53
C HIS A 141 3.70 -4.88 -5.66
N GLN A 142 3.34 -5.70 -6.65
CA GLN A 142 1.95 -6.08 -6.87
C GLN A 142 1.37 -6.85 -5.68
N GLN A 143 2.10 -7.82 -5.11
CA GLN A 143 1.63 -8.57 -3.93
C GLN A 143 1.42 -7.66 -2.73
N SER A 144 2.37 -6.76 -2.47
CA SER A 144 2.31 -5.82 -1.35
C SER A 144 1.11 -4.88 -1.46
N LEU A 145 0.88 -4.36 -2.68
CA LEU A 145 -0.22 -3.45 -2.96
C LEU A 145 -1.58 -4.15 -2.86
N GLU A 146 -1.74 -5.33 -3.47
CA GLU A 146 -2.98 -6.11 -3.41
C GLU A 146 -3.33 -6.49 -1.95
N THR A 147 -2.32 -6.84 -1.15
CA THR A 147 -2.47 -7.11 0.29
C THR A 147 -2.94 -5.86 1.06
N SER A 148 -2.42 -4.68 0.71
CA SER A 148 -2.83 -3.41 1.31
C SER A 148 -4.26 -3.02 0.91
N GLN A 149 -4.63 -3.27 -0.35
CA GLN A 149 -5.96 -2.99 -0.89
C GLN A 149 -7.04 -3.88 -0.27
N ILE A 150 -6.79 -5.19 -0.13
CA ILE A 150 -7.79 -6.11 0.45
C ILE A 150 -7.98 -5.80 1.93
N LEU A 151 -6.91 -5.38 2.62
CA LEU A 151 -6.99 -4.90 4.00
C LEU A 151 -7.87 -3.65 4.09
N LEU A 152 -7.61 -2.61 3.29
CA LEU A 152 -8.39 -1.38 3.32
C LEU A 152 -9.87 -1.65 2.98
N LEU A 153 -10.13 -2.50 1.99
CA LEU A 153 -11.47 -2.94 1.63
C LEU A 153 -12.17 -3.65 2.80
N TYR A 154 -11.44 -4.54 3.49
CA TYR A 154 -11.95 -5.24 4.67
C TYR A 154 -12.29 -4.28 5.81
N GLN A 155 -11.43 -3.29 6.09
CA GLN A 155 -11.73 -2.26 7.08
C GLN A 155 -12.95 -1.43 6.69
N ASN A 156 -13.08 -1.07 5.42
CA ASN A 156 -14.19 -0.28 4.91
C ASN A 156 -15.53 -1.04 4.92
N SER A 157 -15.51 -2.38 4.86
CA SER A 157 -16.71 -3.22 4.71
C SER A 157 -17.77 -3.07 5.82
N MET A 158 -17.40 -2.54 6.98
CA MET A 158 -18.33 -2.27 8.08
C MET A 158 -18.86 -0.84 8.12
N PHE A 159 -18.37 0.04 7.25
CA PHE A 159 -18.84 1.42 7.14
C PHE A 159 -19.81 1.54 5.96
N SER A 160 -21.12 1.40 6.24
CA SER A 160 -22.16 1.46 5.21
C SER A 160 -22.26 2.79 4.45
N SER A 161 -21.70 3.87 5.01
CA SER A 161 -21.76 5.23 4.45
C SER A 161 -20.45 5.68 3.80
N ILE A 162 -19.38 4.88 3.88
CA ILE A 162 -18.09 5.20 3.26
C ILE A 162 -17.96 4.42 1.97
N GLY A 163 -17.73 5.13 0.86
CA GLY A 163 -17.50 4.54 -0.44
C GLY A 163 -16.12 3.88 -0.56
N VAL A 164 -15.99 2.95 -1.49
CA VAL A 164 -14.71 2.40 -1.93
C VAL A 164 -14.33 3.09 -3.23
N TYR A 165 -13.20 3.81 -3.24
CA TYR A 165 -12.79 4.65 -4.37
C TYR A 165 -11.48 4.20 -5.04
N PHE A 166 -10.77 3.25 -4.44
CA PHE A 166 -9.43 2.83 -4.86
C PHE A 166 -9.40 1.53 -5.68
N ILE A 167 -10.55 0.87 -5.82
CA ILE A 167 -10.75 -0.32 -6.68
C ILE A 167 -12.17 -0.29 -7.25
N GLU A 168 -12.37 -1.00 -8.36
CA GLU A 168 -13.72 -1.29 -8.87
C GLU A 168 -14.40 -2.33 -7.98
N THR A 169 -15.59 -1.99 -7.46
CA THR A 169 -16.34 -2.86 -6.56
C THR A 169 -17.35 -3.72 -7.30
N GLY A 170 -17.48 -4.98 -6.87
CA GLY A 170 -18.52 -5.91 -7.32
C GLY A 170 -18.76 -7.00 -6.29
N GLU A 171 -19.79 -7.84 -6.50
CA GLU A 171 -20.15 -8.91 -5.55
C GLU A 171 -19.02 -9.89 -5.26
N SER A 172 -18.08 -10.07 -6.21
CA SER A 172 -16.97 -11.01 -6.14
C SER A 172 -15.60 -10.37 -5.85
N VAL A 173 -15.54 -9.08 -5.49
CA VAL A 173 -14.27 -8.34 -5.39
C VAL A 173 -13.31 -8.98 -4.36
N PHE A 174 -13.80 -9.40 -3.20
CA PHE A 174 -12.97 -10.07 -2.19
C PHE A 174 -12.41 -11.40 -2.70
N GLN A 175 -13.23 -12.20 -3.40
CA GLN A 175 -12.82 -13.48 -3.96
C GLN A 175 -11.79 -13.30 -5.09
N ALA A 176 -11.96 -12.27 -5.92
CA ALA A 176 -11.04 -11.97 -7.01
C ALA A 176 -9.67 -11.52 -6.46
N MET A 177 -9.66 -10.65 -5.46
CA MET A 177 -8.42 -10.22 -4.79
C MET A 177 -7.74 -11.37 -4.05
N ASP A 178 -8.51 -12.20 -3.34
CA ASP A 178 -7.98 -13.39 -2.65
C ASP A 178 -7.30 -14.36 -3.62
N ALA A 179 -7.97 -14.69 -4.74
CA ALA A 179 -7.41 -15.55 -5.76
C ALA A 179 -6.12 -14.97 -6.36
N SER A 180 -6.08 -13.65 -6.63
CA SER A 180 -4.89 -12.96 -7.12
C SER A 180 -3.72 -13.07 -6.15
N ILE A 181 -3.94 -12.79 -4.86
CA ILE A 181 -2.92 -12.83 -3.81
C ILE A 181 -2.33 -14.25 -3.67
N ILE A 182 -3.18 -15.28 -3.72
CA ILE A 182 -2.73 -16.68 -3.64
C ILE A 182 -1.92 -17.07 -4.87
N GLN A 183 -2.42 -16.74 -6.06
CA GLN A 183 -1.74 -17.05 -7.31
C GLN A 183 -0.37 -16.36 -7.37
N ARG A 184 -0.31 -15.08 -7.02
CA ARG A 184 0.92 -14.29 -7.06
C ARG A 184 1.91 -14.69 -5.99
N SER A 185 1.47 -15.15 -4.83
CA SER A 185 2.35 -15.82 -3.85
C SER A 185 3.02 -17.06 -4.46
N ALA A 186 2.28 -17.90 -5.19
CA ALA A 186 2.85 -19.05 -5.89
C ALA A 186 3.88 -18.62 -6.95
N THR A 187 3.59 -17.56 -7.72
CA THR A 187 4.54 -16.97 -8.67
C THR A 187 5.81 -16.46 -7.97
N LEU A 188 5.68 -15.73 -6.87
CA LEU A 188 6.82 -15.20 -6.11
C LEU A 188 7.74 -16.31 -5.59
N LYS A 189 7.19 -17.45 -5.15
CA LYS A 189 7.98 -18.61 -4.71
C LYS A 189 8.77 -19.25 -5.85
N SER A 190 8.27 -19.19 -7.08
CA SER A 190 9.01 -19.64 -8.27
C SER A 190 10.09 -18.65 -8.71
N LEU A 191 9.81 -17.34 -8.61
CA LEU A 191 10.74 -16.27 -8.99
C LEU A 191 11.88 -16.06 -7.98
N LEU A 192 11.59 -16.26 -6.69
CA LEU A 192 12.50 -16.00 -5.57
C LEU A 192 12.64 -17.26 -4.70
N PRO A 193 13.22 -18.36 -5.23
CA PRO A 193 13.33 -19.63 -4.50
C PRO A 193 14.12 -19.48 -3.20
N ASP A 194 15.13 -18.61 -3.18
CA ASP A 194 15.95 -18.34 -1.99
C ASP A 194 15.16 -17.66 -0.85
N MET A 195 14.02 -17.04 -1.16
CA MET A 195 13.12 -16.39 -0.20
C MET A 195 11.91 -17.25 0.16
N SER A 196 11.85 -18.51 -0.30
CA SER A 196 10.68 -19.38 -0.14
C SER A 196 10.27 -19.56 1.33
N ALA A 197 11.21 -19.64 2.26
CA ALA A 197 10.90 -19.73 3.69
C ALA A 197 10.12 -18.51 4.21
N THR A 198 10.56 -17.29 3.85
CA THR A 198 9.88 -16.04 4.19
C THR A 198 8.50 -15.99 3.53
N LEU A 199 8.39 -16.30 2.24
CA LEU A 199 7.12 -16.28 1.50
C LEU A 199 6.11 -17.29 2.07
N ASN A 200 6.57 -18.47 2.52
CA ASN A 200 5.71 -19.44 3.19
C ASN A 200 5.21 -18.95 4.57
N ASP A 201 5.95 -18.09 5.26
CA ASP A 201 5.46 -17.46 6.50
C ASP A 201 4.36 -16.43 6.19
N LEU A 202 4.54 -15.62 5.14
CA LEU A 202 3.51 -14.70 4.66
C LEU A 202 2.21 -15.43 4.29
N ASP A 203 2.32 -16.58 3.63
CA ASP A 203 1.18 -17.44 3.30
C ASP A 203 0.45 -17.93 4.56
N LYS A 204 1.18 -18.37 5.59
CA LYS A 204 0.56 -18.80 6.85
C LYS A 204 -0.21 -17.66 7.52
N GLN A 205 0.38 -16.48 7.56
CA GLN A 205 -0.24 -15.28 8.12
C GLN A 205 -1.49 -14.89 7.32
N TYR A 206 -1.43 -14.95 5.98
CA TYR A 206 -2.56 -14.66 5.11
C TYR A 206 -3.68 -15.70 5.24
N SER A 207 -3.36 -17.00 5.15
CA SER A 207 -4.33 -18.08 5.30
C SER A 207 -5.02 -18.10 6.67
N PHE A 208 -4.35 -17.60 7.71
CA PHE A 208 -4.97 -17.44 9.03
C PHE A 208 -6.14 -16.43 8.99
N ILE A 209 -5.98 -15.30 8.30
CA ILE A 209 -7.01 -14.26 8.22
C ILE A 209 -7.99 -14.45 7.05
N GLN A 210 -7.61 -15.20 6.01
CA GLN A 210 -8.39 -15.42 4.79
C GLN A 210 -9.87 -15.77 5.03
N PRO A 211 -10.25 -16.71 5.93
CA PRO A 211 -11.66 -17.02 6.16
C PRO A 211 -12.48 -15.82 6.66
N ARG A 212 -11.82 -14.90 7.40
CA ARG A 212 -12.43 -13.67 7.92
C ARG A 212 -12.61 -12.63 6.82
N LEU A 213 -11.68 -12.54 5.87
CA LEU A 213 -11.80 -11.66 4.70
C LEU A 213 -13.00 -12.06 3.83
N LEU A 214 -13.15 -13.37 3.57
CA LEU A 214 -14.22 -13.89 2.73
C LEU A 214 -15.59 -13.88 3.42
N ASN A 215 -15.64 -14.03 4.75
CA ASN A 215 -16.87 -14.00 5.57
C ASN A 215 -16.96 -12.75 6.46
N HIS A 216 -16.54 -11.60 5.94
CA HIS A 216 -16.36 -10.35 6.69
C HIS A 216 -17.61 -9.85 7.43
N ARG A 217 -18.82 -10.23 6.99
CA ARG A 217 -20.09 -9.80 7.62
C ARG A 217 -20.40 -10.48 8.96
N SER A 218 -19.88 -11.67 9.20
CA SER A 218 -20.23 -12.47 10.39
C SER A 218 -19.18 -12.43 11.48
N ASP A 219 -17.92 -12.15 11.11
CA ASP A 219 -16.75 -12.44 11.93
C ASP A 219 -15.67 -11.34 11.82
N TRP A 220 -16.08 -10.08 11.82
CA TRP A 220 -15.18 -8.94 11.63
C TRP A 220 -14.16 -8.79 12.78
N VAL A 221 -12.87 -8.76 12.43
CA VAL A 221 -11.73 -8.68 13.37
C VAL A 221 -10.70 -7.65 12.85
N PRO A 222 -11.03 -6.34 12.90
CA PRO A 222 -10.29 -5.28 12.22
C PRO A 222 -8.81 -5.21 12.66
N THR A 223 -8.55 -5.22 13.96
CA THR A 223 -7.19 -5.13 14.52
C THR A 223 -6.33 -6.33 14.17
N ILE A 224 -6.90 -7.55 14.21
CA ILE A 224 -6.16 -8.79 13.90
C ILE A 224 -5.84 -8.84 12.40
N ALA A 225 -6.80 -8.46 11.55
CA ALA A 225 -6.56 -8.38 10.11
C ALA A 225 -5.47 -7.35 9.78
N ALA A 226 -5.53 -6.16 10.38
CA ALA A 226 -4.51 -5.13 10.23
C ALA A 226 -3.14 -5.64 10.68
N PHE A 227 -3.05 -6.30 11.83
CA PHE A 227 -1.79 -6.84 12.34
C PHE A 227 -1.08 -7.76 11.33
N TYR A 228 -1.77 -8.78 10.81
CA TYR A 228 -1.16 -9.75 9.90
C TYR A 228 -0.92 -9.15 8.50
N LEU A 229 -1.89 -8.45 7.94
CA LEU A 229 -1.77 -7.96 6.56
C LEU A 229 -0.78 -6.80 6.45
N LEU A 230 -0.70 -5.90 7.43
CA LEU A 230 0.33 -4.85 7.43
C LEU A 230 1.73 -5.43 7.62
N ARG A 231 1.88 -6.44 8.48
CA ARG A 231 3.17 -7.16 8.63
C ARG A 231 3.59 -7.83 7.31
N ASN A 232 2.64 -8.42 6.59
CA ASN A 232 2.91 -8.99 5.28
C ASN A 232 3.37 -7.92 4.29
N THR A 233 2.64 -6.80 4.20
CA THR A 233 3.00 -5.66 3.35
C THR A 233 4.37 -5.09 3.68
N GLU A 234 4.71 -4.91 4.97
CA GLU A 234 6.03 -4.44 5.42
C GLU A 234 7.14 -5.40 4.99
N THR A 235 6.95 -6.70 5.20
CA THR A 235 7.92 -7.73 4.80
C THR A 235 8.11 -7.77 3.28
N LEU A 236 7.03 -7.66 2.49
CA LEU A 236 7.11 -7.60 1.03
C LEU A 236 7.86 -6.34 0.55
N ASN A 237 7.63 -5.19 1.20
CA ASN A 237 8.35 -3.97 0.90
C ASN A 237 9.85 -4.08 1.26
N ASP A 238 10.20 -4.77 2.35
CA ASP A 238 11.60 -5.05 2.70
C ASP A 238 12.30 -5.93 1.68
N LEU A 239 11.63 -7.01 1.22
CA LEU A 239 12.14 -7.86 0.15
C LEU A 239 12.34 -7.06 -1.14
N ALA A 240 11.41 -6.17 -1.50
CA ALA A 240 11.51 -5.30 -2.67
C ALA A 240 12.71 -4.34 -2.56
N ARG A 241 12.90 -3.69 -1.40
CA ARG A 241 14.08 -2.86 -1.12
C ARG A 241 15.40 -3.63 -1.27
N GLU A 242 15.41 -4.90 -0.88
CA GLU A 242 16.60 -5.75 -1.03
C GLU A 242 16.87 -6.07 -2.51
N GLN A 243 15.84 -6.36 -3.31
CA GLN A 243 15.99 -6.55 -4.77
C GLN A 243 16.61 -5.31 -5.45
N VAL A 244 16.17 -4.10 -5.08
CA VAL A 244 16.76 -2.85 -5.61
C VAL A 244 18.21 -2.66 -5.17
N ARG A 245 18.56 -3.06 -3.93
CA ARG A 245 19.94 -3.00 -3.44
C ARG A 245 20.86 -3.97 -4.19
N GLN A 246 20.39 -5.17 -4.47
CA GLN A 246 21.14 -6.20 -5.19
C GLN A 246 21.38 -5.81 -6.65
N SER A 247 20.42 -5.15 -7.30
CA SER A 247 20.60 -4.64 -8.67
C SER A 247 21.65 -3.53 -8.78
N LYS A 248 21.95 -2.82 -7.69
CA LYS A 248 23.04 -1.83 -7.62
C LYS A 248 24.43 -2.45 -7.57
N ALA A 249 24.54 -3.64 -6.96
CA ALA A 249 25.80 -4.30 -6.66
C ALA A 249 26.28 -5.23 -7.78
N SER A 250 25.42 -5.50 -8.76
CA SER A 250 25.68 -6.35 -9.93
C SER A 250 26.18 -5.52 -11.11
#